data_AF-A0A6A0JMY5-F1
#
_entry.id   AF-A0A6A0JMY5-F1
#
_cell.length_a   1.000
_cell.length_b   1.000
_cell.length_c   1.000
_cell.angle_alpha   90.00
_cell.angle_beta   90.00
_cell.angle_gamma   90.00
#
_symmetry.space_group_name_H-M   'P 1'
#
loop_
_entity.id
_entity.type
_entity.pdbx_description
1 polymer ?
#
loop_
_entity_poly.entity_id
_entity_poly.type
_entity_poly.pdbx_seq_one_letter_code
_entity_poly.pdbx_strand_id
1 'polypeptide(L)'
;MGANQDRKSILTRIRGVMGDESVEGNIIETQVFCINDGAIIPTGSWRPEEYTHNDHANPRAFVFDPNMIWRFKEDNELVHFTAGTILWRKEYDQIRYCLMRRRRYPAGYYTIPAGHIELGETPHMSALRESFEESGLGVISIEQIAGGSTPYEGIELLDECRRGSIYHIWTLFSCECIGEPSLSEEGDVIGWYTQSEIINNLSLNRASGYFFGELFNETPKNVRDQ
;
A
#
# COMPACT_ATOMS: atom_id res chain seq x y z
N MET A 1 22.99 19.83 8.04
CA MET A 1 22.04 20.78 7.41
C MET A 1 22.01 20.54 5.90
N GLY A 2 21.43 19.42 5.47
CA GLY A 2 21.16 19.18 4.04
C GLY A 2 20.04 20.10 3.56
N ALA A 3 20.22 20.72 2.39
CA ALA A 3 19.18 21.54 1.77
C ALA A 3 17.95 20.67 1.47
N ASN A 4 16.79 21.03 2.00
CA ASN A 4 15.52 20.41 1.64
C ASN A 4 15.28 20.68 0.15
N GLN A 5 15.39 19.65 -0.69
CA GLN A 5 15.22 19.78 -2.13
C GLN A 5 13.74 19.63 -2.48
N ASP A 6 13.32 20.31 -3.54
CA ASP A 6 11.97 20.13 -4.09
C ASP A 6 11.78 18.69 -4.59
N ARG A 7 10.64 18.06 -4.27
CA ARG A 7 10.33 16.66 -4.58
C ARG A 7 10.50 16.33 -6.05
N LYS A 8 10.08 17.24 -6.95
CA LYS A 8 10.17 17.03 -8.39
C LYS A 8 11.64 16.92 -8.83
N SER A 9 12.52 17.73 -8.24
CA SER A 9 13.96 17.68 -8.52
C SER A 9 14.57 16.36 -8.04
N ILE A 10 14.18 15.89 -6.85
CA ILE A 10 14.62 14.60 -6.30
C ILE A 10 14.21 13.45 -7.23
N LEU A 11 12.93 13.37 -7.57
CA LEU A 11 12.42 12.28 -8.41
C LEU A 11 12.99 12.31 -9.83
N THR A 12 13.23 13.50 -10.40
CA THR A 12 13.88 13.63 -11.71
C THR A 12 15.28 13.01 -11.69
N ARG A 13 16.06 13.24 -10.62
CA ARG A 13 17.38 12.63 -10.45
C ARG A 13 17.29 11.11 -10.26
N ILE A 14 16.38 10.64 -9.40
CA ILE A 14 16.19 9.21 -9.15
C ILE A 14 15.78 8.49 -10.44
N ARG A 15 14.85 9.05 -11.21
CA ARG A 15 14.47 8.53 -12.55
C ARG A 15 15.66 8.40 -13.48
N GLY A 16 16.59 9.38 -13.47
CA GLY A 16 17.82 9.30 -14.25
C GLY A 16 18.77 8.15 -13.86
N VAL A 17 18.64 7.60 -12.64
CA VAL A 17 19.40 6.44 -12.15
C VAL A 17 18.63 5.13 -12.36
N MET A 18 17.34 5.13 -12.02
CA MET A 18 16.51 3.92 -11.98
C MET A 18 15.86 3.58 -13.32
N GLY A 19 15.75 4.54 -14.23
CA GLY A 19 14.95 4.41 -15.45
C GLY A 19 13.48 4.78 -15.23
N ASP A 20 12.67 4.56 -16.26
CA ASP A 20 11.28 5.01 -16.32
C ASP A 20 10.30 4.08 -15.59
N GLU A 21 10.59 2.78 -15.54
CA GLU A 21 9.72 1.77 -14.94
C GLU A 21 10.50 0.54 -14.48
N SER A 22 9.86 -0.27 -13.65
CA SER A 22 10.37 -1.57 -13.20
C SER A 22 10.54 -2.52 -14.38
N VAL A 23 11.71 -3.11 -14.50
CA VAL A 23 12.02 -4.15 -15.50
C VAL A 23 12.72 -5.30 -14.78
N GLU A 24 12.28 -6.52 -15.04
CA GLU A 24 12.84 -7.73 -14.45
C GLU A 24 14.36 -7.81 -14.67
N GLY A 25 15.10 -8.01 -13.57
CA GLY A 25 16.56 -8.13 -13.58
C GLY A 25 17.34 -6.81 -13.60
N ASN A 26 16.70 -5.64 -13.77
CA ASN A 26 17.41 -4.35 -13.75
C ASN A 26 17.87 -3.94 -12.34
N ILE A 27 17.13 -4.36 -11.31
CA ILE A 27 17.47 -4.14 -9.90
C ILE A 27 17.81 -5.50 -9.30
N ILE A 28 19.03 -5.63 -8.77
CA ILE A 28 19.50 -6.88 -8.15
C ILE A 28 19.27 -6.86 -6.63
N GLU A 29 19.43 -5.69 -6.01
CA GLU A 29 19.21 -5.46 -4.59
C GLU A 29 18.34 -4.21 -4.38
N THR A 30 17.58 -4.18 -3.28
CA THR A 30 16.71 -3.05 -2.95
C THR A 30 17.49 -1.74 -2.88
N GLN A 31 17.11 -0.78 -3.74
CA GLN A 31 17.69 0.55 -3.75
C GLN A 31 16.83 1.50 -2.92
N VAL A 32 17.45 2.21 -1.98
CA VAL A 32 16.75 3.14 -1.07
C VAL A 32 17.34 4.53 -1.24
N PHE A 33 16.47 5.51 -1.49
CA PHE A 33 16.85 6.92 -1.55
C PHE A 33 16.12 7.70 -0.46
N CYS A 34 16.85 8.59 0.21
CA CYS A 34 16.29 9.46 1.21
C CYS A 34 15.17 10.34 0.62
N ILE A 35 14.04 10.40 1.30
CA ILE A 35 12.88 11.19 0.85
C ILE A 35 13.15 12.70 0.87
N ASN A 36 14.08 13.17 1.71
CA ASN A 36 14.35 14.60 1.93
C ASN A 36 15.34 15.21 0.91
N ASP A 37 16.32 14.44 0.43
CA ASP A 37 17.38 14.95 -0.46
C ASP A 37 17.70 14.03 -1.65
N GLY A 38 17.09 12.84 -1.71
CA GLY A 38 17.30 11.87 -2.78
C GLY A 38 18.68 11.22 -2.79
N ALA A 39 19.46 11.30 -1.71
CA ALA A 39 20.72 10.58 -1.59
C ALA A 39 20.46 9.08 -1.40
N ILE A 40 21.36 8.24 -1.92
CA ILE A 40 21.29 6.79 -1.69
C ILE A 40 21.56 6.51 -0.22
N ILE A 41 20.69 5.71 0.40
CA ILE A 41 20.88 5.15 1.72
C ILE A 41 21.53 3.76 1.53
N PRO A 42 22.72 3.49 2.11
CA PRO A 42 23.44 2.22 1.90
C PRO A 42 22.75 1.00 2.49
N THR A 43 22.82 -0.15 1.79
CA THR A 43 22.21 -1.41 2.25
C THR A 43 22.59 -1.77 3.68
N GLY A 44 21.58 -2.06 4.51
CA GLY A 44 21.75 -2.40 5.92
C GLY A 44 21.88 -1.19 6.86
N SER A 45 21.81 0.04 6.36
CA SER A 45 21.88 1.25 7.21
C SER A 45 20.50 1.80 7.61
N TRP A 46 19.40 1.19 7.18
CA TRP A 46 18.03 1.59 7.52
C TRP A 46 17.28 0.48 8.28
N ARG A 47 16.19 0.86 8.96
CA ARG A 47 15.32 -0.07 9.67
C ARG A 47 13.90 -0.08 9.07
N PRO A 48 13.11 -1.13 9.32
CA PRO A 48 11.72 -1.18 8.86
C PRO A 48 10.80 -0.09 9.46
N GLU A 49 11.21 0.60 10.51
CA GLU A 49 10.43 1.66 11.14
C GLU A 49 10.83 3.04 10.63
N GLU A 50 12.09 3.23 10.25
CA GLU A 50 12.68 4.53 9.97
C GLU A 50 13.88 4.43 9.02
N TYR A 51 13.97 5.37 8.09
CA TYR A 51 15.09 5.54 7.18
C TYR A 51 15.95 6.70 7.64
N THR A 52 17.16 6.40 8.13
CA THR A 52 18.12 7.39 8.62
C THR A 52 19.17 7.68 7.55
N HIS A 53 19.40 8.96 7.28
CA HIS A 53 20.46 9.44 6.39
C HIS A 53 21.08 10.70 6.99
N ASN A 54 22.41 10.70 7.20
CA ASN A 54 23.15 11.78 7.83
C ASN A 54 22.53 12.21 9.19
N ASP A 55 22.00 13.44 9.24
CA ASP A 55 21.46 14.12 10.42
C ASP A 55 19.93 14.08 10.52
N HIS A 56 19.26 13.35 9.62
CA HIS A 56 17.79 13.25 9.61
C HIS A 56 17.31 11.82 9.46
N ALA A 57 16.09 11.60 9.94
CA ALA A 57 15.41 10.33 9.89
C ALA A 57 13.95 10.56 9.49
N ASN A 58 13.43 9.66 8.65
CA ASN A 58 12.09 9.79 8.11
C ASN A 58 11.40 8.41 8.09
N PRO A 59 10.10 8.32 8.43
CA PRO A 59 9.37 7.06 8.31
C PRO A 59 9.20 6.59 6.86
N ARG A 60 9.52 7.43 5.86
CA ARG A 60 9.43 7.15 4.42
C ARG A 60 10.78 7.31 3.72
N ALA A 61 10.94 6.56 2.64
CA ALA A 61 12.04 6.69 1.67
C ALA A 61 11.52 6.29 0.30
N PHE A 62 12.19 6.69 -0.78
CA PHE A 62 11.92 6.11 -2.09
C PHE A 62 12.60 4.74 -2.13
N VAL A 63 11.80 3.68 -2.17
CA VAL A 63 12.29 2.29 -2.11
C VAL A 63 11.96 1.61 -3.42
N PHE A 64 12.97 1.05 -4.06
CA PHE A 64 12.84 0.29 -5.29
C PHE A 64 13.28 -1.15 -5.01
N ASP A 65 12.32 -1.99 -4.69
CA ASP A 65 12.52 -3.43 -4.47
C ASP A 65 12.63 -4.17 -5.83
N PRO A 66 13.50 -5.19 -5.96
CA PRO A 66 13.72 -5.92 -7.22
C PRO A 66 12.46 -6.47 -7.87
N ASN A 67 11.52 -6.93 -7.05
CA ASN A 67 10.30 -7.57 -7.53
C ASN A 67 9.14 -6.58 -7.66
N MET A 68 9.22 -5.36 -7.13
CA MET A 68 8.07 -4.46 -7.09
C MET A 68 7.80 -3.84 -8.46
N ILE A 69 6.55 -3.83 -8.91
CA ILE A 69 6.16 -3.04 -10.09
C ILE A 69 6.02 -1.57 -9.70
N TRP A 70 6.67 -0.69 -10.45
CA TRP A 70 6.61 0.77 -10.29
C TRP A 70 6.87 1.47 -11.63
N ARG A 71 6.44 2.74 -11.75
CA ARG A 71 6.79 3.60 -12.88
C ARG A 71 6.86 5.07 -12.50
N PHE A 72 7.57 5.84 -13.30
CA PHE A 72 7.48 7.30 -13.30
C PHE A 72 6.42 7.79 -14.29
N LYS A 73 5.63 8.77 -13.87
CA LYS A 73 4.72 9.53 -14.74
C LYS A 73 5.50 10.53 -15.60
N GLU A 74 4.83 11.13 -16.58
CA GLU A 74 5.40 12.19 -17.41
C GLU A 74 5.88 13.41 -16.60
N ASP A 75 5.22 13.70 -15.47
CA ASP A 75 5.58 14.79 -14.56
C ASP A 75 6.69 14.43 -13.55
N ASN A 76 7.27 13.23 -13.67
CA ASN A 76 8.26 12.60 -12.79
C ASN A 76 7.72 12.14 -11.43
N GLU A 77 6.42 12.10 -11.19
CA GLU A 77 5.91 11.46 -9.97
C GLU A 77 6.06 9.94 -10.04
N LEU A 78 6.39 9.34 -8.89
CA LEU A 78 6.48 7.89 -8.73
C LEU A 78 5.08 7.31 -8.52
N VAL A 79 4.82 6.18 -9.18
CA VAL A 79 3.58 5.42 -9.08
C VAL A 79 3.89 3.98 -8.72
N HIS A 80 3.12 3.43 -7.79
CA HIS A 80 3.14 2.02 -7.43
C HIS A 80 1.88 1.31 -7.90
N PHE A 81 1.96 0.00 -8.02
CA PHE A 81 0.83 -0.85 -8.40
C PHE A 81 0.48 -1.75 -7.22
N THR A 82 -0.81 -1.82 -6.88
CA THR A 82 -1.27 -2.43 -5.63
C THR A 82 -2.50 -3.28 -5.88
N ALA A 83 -2.49 -4.48 -5.29
CA ALA A 83 -3.66 -5.32 -5.20
C ALA A 83 -4.17 -5.29 -3.76
N GLY A 84 -5.47 -5.03 -3.59
CA GLY A 84 -6.11 -4.95 -2.28
C GLY A 84 -7.35 -5.82 -2.19
N THR A 85 -7.69 -6.22 -0.97
CA THR A 85 -8.82 -7.13 -0.72
C THR A 85 -9.75 -6.63 0.37
N ILE A 86 -11.04 -6.49 0.03
CA ILE A 86 -12.11 -6.31 1.00
C ILE A 86 -12.49 -7.71 1.49
N LEU A 87 -11.84 -8.15 2.56
CA LEU A 87 -12.13 -9.43 3.19
C LEU A 87 -13.40 -9.30 4.04
N TRP A 88 -14.38 -10.18 3.82
CA TRP A 88 -15.63 -10.19 4.56
C TRP A 88 -16.06 -11.59 4.95
N ARG A 89 -16.90 -11.66 5.99
CA ARG A 89 -17.62 -12.88 6.36
C ARG A 89 -19.02 -12.54 6.81
N LYS A 90 -19.93 -13.51 6.64
CA LYS A 90 -21.26 -13.42 7.25
C LYS A 90 -21.20 -13.97 8.67
N GLU A 91 -21.66 -13.18 9.63
CA GLU A 91 -21.80 -13.56 11.03
C GLU A 91 -23.27 -13.35 11.44
N TYR A 92 -24.00 -14.45 11.58
CA TYR A 92 -25.47 -14.45 11.71
C TYR A 92 -26.15 -13.68 10.57
N ASP A 93 -26.82 -12.57 10.86
CA ASP A 93 -27.53 -11.73 9.90
C ASP A 93 -26.73 -10.47 9.49
N GLN A 94 -25.44 -10.39 9.85
CA GLN A 94 -24.60 -9.22 9.57
C GLN A 94 -23.35 -9.60 8.78
N ILE A 95 -22.89 -8.70 7.92
CA ILE A 95 -21.57 -8.81 7.27
C ILE A 95 -20.56 -8.08 8.15
N ARG A 96 -19.41 -8.72 8.37
CA ARG A 96 -18.23 -8.07 8.97
C ARG A 96 -17.08 -8.08 7.99
N TYR A 97 -16.21 -7.09 8.12
CA TYR A 97 -15.03 -6.88 7.28
C TYR A 97 -13.77 -6.95 8.10
N CYS A 98 -12.73 -7.59 7.58
CA CYS A 98 -11.43 -7.66 8.25
C CYS A 98 -10.61 -6.42 7.88
N LEU A 99 -10.21 -5.65 8.89
CA LEU A 99 -9.27 -4.53 8.74
C LEU A 99 -8.15 -4.69 9.75
N MET A 100 -6.99 -4.15 9.42
CA MET A 100 -5.86 -4.01 10.34
C MET A 100 -5.45 -2.56 10.52
N ARG A 101 -4.91 -2.22 11.69
CA ARG A 101 -4.32 -0.91 11.96
C ARG A 101 -2.81 -0.98 11.77
N ARG A 102 -2.29 -0.09 10.92
CA ARG A 102 -0.89 -0.10 10.50
C ARG A 102 0.05 0.33 11.64
N ARG A 103 1.15 -0.41 11.83
CA ARG A 103 2.30 0.00 12.68
C ARG A 103 3.24 0.96 11.96
N ARG A 104 3.36 0.80 10.65
CA ARG A 104 4.25 1.58 9.79
C ARG A 104 3.46 2.64 9.03
N TYR A 105 4.14 3.66 8.50
CA TYR A 105 3.50 4.77 7.79
C TYR A 105 2.47 4.27 6.73
N PRO A 106 1.25 4.83 6.70
CA PRO A 106 0.67 5.78 7.68
C PRO A 106 0.23 5.07 8.97
N ALA A 107 1.01 5.21 10.04
CA ALA A 107 0.79 4.47 11.29
C ALA A 107 -0.46 4.94 12.02
N GLY A 108 -1.15 4.02 12.70
CA GLY A 108 -2.37 4.30 13.46
C GLY A 108 -3.66 4.33 12.63
N TYR A 109 -3.57 4.22 11.31
CA TYR A 109 -4.73 4.14 10.44
C TYR A 109 -5.10 2.69 10.12
N TYR A 110 -6.40 2.42 10.07
CA TYR A 110 -6.98 1.16 9.62
C TYR A 110 -6.94 1.06 8.10
N THR A 111 -6.66 -0.14 7.61
CA THR A 111 -6.61 -0.44 6.19
C THR A 111 -7.06 -1.86 5.90
N ILE A 112 -7.45 -2.10 4.66
CA ILE A 112 -7.66 -3.44 4.12
C ILE A 112 -6.31 -4.15 3.89
N PRO A 113 -6.27 -5.50 3.91
CA PRO A 113 -5.11 -6.23 3.44
C PRO A 113 -4.78 -5.92 1.98
N ALA A 114 -3.56 -5.47 1.73
CA ALA A 114 -3.11 -4.99 0.43
C ALA A 114 -1.59 -4.80 0.37
N GLY A 115 -1.03 -5.07 -0.80
CA GLY A 115 0.39 -4.82 -1.04
C GLY A 115 0.75 -4.67 -2.50
N HIS A 116 2.04 -4.45 -2.73
CA HIS A 116 2.58 -4.19 -4.06
C HIS A 116 2.43 -5.43 -4.95
N ILE A 117 2.04 -5.20 -6.21
CA ILE A 117 2.07 -6.25 -7.21
C ILE A 117 3.53 -6.50 -7.59
N GLU A 118 3.94 -7.77 -7.58
CA GLU A 118 5.29 -8.16 -7.98
C GLU A 118 5.41 -8.45 -9.49
N LEU A 119 6.61 -8.31 -10.04
CA LEU A 119 6.96 -8.68 -11.40
C LEU A 119 6.62 -10.16 -11.65
N GLY A 120 5.85 -10.41 -12.69
CA GLY A 120 5.35 -11.75 -13.03
C GLY A 120 4.06 -12.15 -12.32
N GLU A 121 3.56 -11.38 -11.35
CA GLU A 121 2.25 -11.61 -10.74
C GLU A 121 1.11 -10.95 -11.54
N THR A 122 -0.04 -11.62 -11.56
CA THR A 122 -1.31 -10.94 -11.89
C THR A 122 -1.85 -10.26 -10.63
N PRO A 123 -2.68 -9.20 -10.75
CA PRO A 123 -3.29 -8.57 -9.58
C PRO A 123 -4.04 -9.54 -8.67
N HIS A 124 -4.68 -10.57 -9.26
CA HIS A 124 -5.37 -11.63 -8.52
C HIS A 124 -4.42 -12.49 -7.69
N MET A 125 -3.24 -12.82 -8.22
CA MET A 125 -2.23 -13.58 -7.47
C MET A 125 -1.72 -12.78 -6.28
N SER A 126 -1.36 -11.50 -6.50
CA SER A 126 -0.91 -10.62 -5.42
C SER A 126 -2.00 -10.43 -4.37
N ALA A 127 -3.25 -10.23 -4.77
CA ALA A 127 -4.38 -10.08 -3.84
C ALA A 127 -4.52 -11.28 -2.89
N LEU A 128 -4.43 -12.52 -3.41
CA LEU A 128 -4.52 -13.72 -2.58
C LEU A 128 -3.31 -13.88 -1.65
N ARG A 129 -2.10 -13.60 -2.15
CA ARG A 129 -0.86 -13.65 -1.36
C ARG A 129 -0.93 -12.67 -0.19
N GLU A 130 -1.18 -11.39 -0.48
CA GLU A 130 -1.25 -10.31 0.51
C GLU A 130 -2.38 -10.56 1.53
N SER A 131 -3.55 -11.04 1.07
CA SER A 131 -4.65 -11.42 1.98
C SER A 131 -4.18 -12.42 3.03
N PHE A 132 -3.46 -13.46 2.61
CA PHE A 132 -2.98 -14.49 3.49
C PHE A 132 -1.82 -14.01 4.38
N GLU A 133 -0.84 -13.30 3.82
CA GLU A 133 0.32 -12.78 4.55
C GLU A 133 -0.08 -11.79 5.64
N GLU A 134 -1.06 -10.93 5.39
CA GLU A 134 -1.43 -9.86 6.31
C GLU A 134 -2.54 -10.22 7.30
N SER A 135 -3.35 -11.26 7.00
CA SER A 135 -4.48 -11.65 7.85
C SER A 135 -4.49 -13.11 8.31
N GLY A 136 -3.82 -14.02 7.60
CA GLY A 136 -3.89 -15.46 7.83
C GLY A 136 -5.24 -16.10 7.50
N LEU A 137 -6.18 -15.36 6.89
CA LEU A 137 -7.52 -15.85 6.56
C LEU A 137 -7.52 -16.74 5.31
N GLY A 138 -8.42 -17.73 5.30
CA GLY A 138 -8.69 -18.55 4.14
C GLY A 138 -9.75 -17.91 3.25
N VAL A 139 -9.44 -17.64 1.98
CA VAL A 139 -10.38 -17.10 0.99
C VAL A 139 -11.24 -18.22 0.41
N ILE A 140 -12.56 -18.10 0.52
CA ILE A 140 -13.56 -19.04 -0.01
C ILE A 140 -13.95 -18.67 -1.44
N SER A 141 -14.18 -17.38 -1.66
CA SER A 141 -14.57 -16.82 -2.95
C SER A 141 -13.91 -15.46 -3.12
N ILE A 142 -13.63 -15.11 -4.37
CA ILE A 142 -12.96 -13.88 -4.75
C ILE A 142 -13.64 -13.31 -5.99
N GLU A 143 -13.99 -12.03 -5.94
CA GLU A 143 -14.60 -11.29 -7.04
C GLU A 143 -13.82 -10.00 -7.27
N GLN A 144 -13.43 -9.72 -8.50
CA GLN A 144 -12.81 -8.45 -8.84
C GLN A 144 -13.88 -7.36 -8.92
N ILE A 145 -13.75 -6.33 -8.08
CA ILE A 145 -14.73 -5.23 -7.99
C ILE A 145 -14.21 -3.92 -8.59
N ALA A 146 -12.89 -3.81 -8.82
CA ALA A 146 -12.28 -2.69 -9.53
C ALA A 146 -10.95 -3.07 -10.19
N GLY A 147 -10.59 -2.32 -11.24
CA GLY A 147 -9.40 -2.52 -12.05
C GLY A 147 -9.60 -3.50 -13.21
N GLY A 148 -8.50 -3.93 -13.84
CA GLY A 148 -8.50 -4.89 -14.95
C GLY A 148 -7.65 -6.13 -14.69
N SER A 149 -7.40 -6.92 -15.74
CA SER A 149 -6.65 -8.18 -15.64
C SER A 149 -5.14 -7.97 -15.50
N THR A 150 -4.65 -6.79 -15.88
CA THR A 150 -3.23 -6.41 -15.75
C THR A 150 -3.04 -5.38 -14.64
N PRO A 151 -1.82 -5.25 -14.08
CA PRO A 151 -1.52 -4.24 -13.07
C PRO A 151 -1.84 -2.80 -13.52
N TYR A 152 -1.76 -2.53 -14.82
CA TYR A 152 -1.87 -1.17 -15.38
C TYR A 152 -3.31 -0.67 -15.57
N GLU A 153 -4.30 -1.53 -15.37
CA GLU A 153 -5.72 -1.24 -15.61
C GLU A 153 -6.47 -0.91 -14.32
N GLY A 154 -5.77 -0.55 -13.24
CA GLY A 154 -6.36 -0.21 -11.95
C GLY A 154 -6.91 1.22 -11.85
N ILE A 155 -7.47 1.54 -10.68
CA ILE A 155 -7.91 2.89 -10.33
C ILE A 155 -6.72 3.66 -9.77
N GLU A 156 -6.41 4.82 -10.36
CA GLU A 156 -5.38 5.72 -9.81
C GLU A 156 -5.92 6.48 -8.61
N LEU A 157 -5.28 6.28 -7.45
CA LEU A 157 -5.55 7.02 -6.24
C LEU A 157 -4.30 7.76 -5.78
N LEU A 158 -4.50 8.97 -5.28
CA LEU A 158 -3.54 9.64 -4.43
C LEU A 158 -3.53 8.96 -3.06
N ASP A 159 -2.60 8.05 -2.85
CA ASP A 159 -2.43 7.30 -1.61
C ASP A 159 -0.94 7.25 -1.26
N GLU A 160 -0.57 7.89 -0.16
CA GLU A 160 0.83 7.98 0.22
C GLU A 160 1.31 6.75 0.95
N CYS A 161 2.32 6.08 0.40
CA CYS A 161 2.93 4.93 1.04
C CYS A 161 4.27 5.25 1.70
N ARG A 162 4.70 4.32 2.55
CA ARG A 162 6.02 4.30 3.17
C ARG A 162 7.17 4.30 2.16
N ARG A 163 6.97 3.67 0.99
CA ARG A 163 7.96 3.51 -0.08
C ARG A 163 8.08 4.74 -1.01
N GLY A 164 7.60 5.90 -0.57
CA GLY A 164 7.90 7.21 -1.19
C GLY A 164 7.01 7.62 -2.36
N SER A 165 6.21 6.69 -2.91
CA SER A 165 5.12 7.04 -3.82
C SER A 165 4.00 7.78 -3.10
N ILE A 166 3.35 8.67 -3.85
CA ILE A 166 2.09 9.34 -3.47
C ILE A 166 0.91 8.92 -4.36
N TYR A 167 1.17 8.10 -5.38
CA TYR A 167 0.18 7.56 -6.31
C TYR A 167 0.23 6.04 -6.35
N HIS A 168 -0.95 5.44 -6.33
CA HIS A 168 -1.10 4.00 -6.47
C HIS A 168 -2.17 3.69 -7.52
N ILE A 169 -1.87 2.74 -8.39
CA ILE A 169 -2.85 2.11 -9.29
C ILE A 169 -3.37 0.86 -8.59
N TRP A 170 -4.65 0.88 -8.22
CA TRP A 170 -5.28 -0.14 -7.40
C TRP A 170 -6.14 -1.09 -8.23
N THR A 171 -5.94 -2.39 -8.03
CA THR A 171 -6.91 -3.43 -8.39
C THR A 171 -7.51 -3.99 -7.10
N LEU A 172 -8.84 -4.08 -7.03
CA LEU A 172 -9.54 -4.51 -5.81
C LEU A 172 -10.36 -5.75 -6.01
N PHE A 173 -10.37 -6.56 -4.96
CA PHE A 173 -11.16 -7.77 -4.87
C PHE A 173 -12.03 -7.75 -3.62
N SER A 174 -13.23 -8.30 -3.73
CA SER A 174 -14.10 -8.66 -2.61
C SER A 174 -13.92 -10.15 -2.34
N CYS A 175 -13.60 -10.51 -1.10
CA CYS A 175 -13.30 -11.89 -0.74
C CYS A 175 -14.15 -12.35 0.43
N GLU A 176 -14.91 -13.43 0.23
CA GLU A 176 -15.52 -14.14 1.36
C GLU A 176 -14.45 -14.99 2.05
N CYS A 177 -14.35 -14.92 3.37
CA CYS A 177 -13.29 -15.58 4.12
C CYS A 177 -13.80 -16.44 5.28
N ILE A 178 -12.97 -17.42 5.66
CA ILE A 178 -13.08 -18.21 6.88
C ILE A 178 -11.87 -18.04 7.78
N GLY A 179 -12.07 -18.32 9.07
CA GLY A 179 -11.04 -18.28 10.10
C GLY A 179 -11.11 -17.02 10.96
N GLU A 180 -10.13 -16.92 11.85
CA GLU A 180 -9.91 -15.73 12.67
C GLU A 180 -8.62 -15.05 12.23
N PRO A 181 -8.62 -13.71 12.08
CA PRO A 181 -7.46 -13.01 11.60
C PRO A 181 -6.34 -13.02 12.64
N SER A 182 -5.11 -13.03 12.15
CA SER A 182 -3.90 -12.97 12.95
C SER A 182 -3.04 -11.80 12.49
N LEU A 183 -2.38 -11.14 13.44
CA LEU A 183 -1.53 -9.99 13.15
C LEU A 183 -0.28 -10.41 12.38
N SER A 184 -0.01 -9.74 11.27
CA SER A 184 1.30 -9.72 10.63
C SER A 184 2.24 -8.70 11.31
N GLU A 185 3.48 -8.57 10.81
CA GLU A 185 4.41 -7.53 11.26
C GLU A 185 3.97 -6.11 10.84
N GLU A 186 3.07 -5.99 9.87
CA GLU A 186 2.58 -4.71 9.29
C GLU A 186 1.62 -3.96 10.24
N GLY A 187 0.94 -4.68 11.13
CA GLY A 187 -0.17 -4.16 11.95
C GLY A 187 -0.01 -4.35 13.46
N ASP A 188 -0.73 -3.54 14.25
CA ASP A 188 -0.82 -3.69 15.71
C ASP A 188 -2.21 -4.08 16.22
N VAL A 189 -3.23 -3.92 15.38
CA VAL A 189 -4.61 -4.38 15.63
C VAL A 189 -5.12 -5.02 14.35
N ILE A 190 -5.86 -6.11 14.46
CA ILE A 190 -6.60 -6.74 13.36
C ILE A 190 -7.91 -7.30 13.92
N GLY A 191 -8.97 -7.26 13.13
CA GLY A 191 -10.24 -7.79 13.59
C GLY A 191 -11.38 -7.60 12.59
N TRP A 192 -12.54 -8.11 13.01
CA TRP A 192 -13.79 -8.06 12.26
C TRP A 192 -14.64 -6.88 12.69
N TYR A 193 -14.91 -5.98 11.75
CA TYR A 193 -15.65 -4.75 11.98
C TYR A 193 -16.95 -4.74 11.17
N THR A 194 -18.00 -4.21 11.78
CA THR A 194 -19.26 -3.91 11.11
C THR A 194 -19.13 -2.68 10.22
N GLN A 195 -20.05 -2.53 9.25
CA GLN A 195 -20.16 -1.29 8.47
C GLN A 195 -20.27 -0.04 9.38
N SER A 196 -21.06 -0.12 10.45
CA SER A 196 -21.24 1.00 11.38
C SER A 196 -19.92 1.42 12.04
N GLU A 197 -19.11 0.45 12.47
CA GLU A 197 -17.78 0.74 13.07
C GLU A 197 -16.84 1.36 12.04
N ILE A 198 -16.81 0.85 10.80
CA ILE A 198 -15.96 1.37 9.73
C ILE A 198 -16.34 2.82 9.38
N ILE A 199 -17.63 3.11 9.26
CA ILE A 199 -18.12 4.46 8.94
C ILE A 199 -17.91 5.42 10.11
N ASN A 200 -18.20 5.01 11.35
CA ASN A 200 -18.35 5.93 12.46
C ASN A 200 -17.16 5.98 13.42
N ASN A 201 -16.37 4.92 13.52
CA ASN A 201 -15.41 4.75 14.62
C ASN A 201 -13.96 4.61 14.14
N LEU A 202 -13.71 3.91 13.04
CA LEU A 202 -12.34 3.66 12.58
C LEU A 202 -11.73 4.88 11.89
N SER A 203 -10.43 5.12 12.14
CA SER A 203 -9.62 6.08 11.38
C SER A 203 -8.98 5.36 10.21
N LEU A 204 -9.53 5.51 9.00
CA LEU A 204 -9.09 4.79 7.80
C LEU A 204 -7.95 5.53 7.10
N ASN A 205 -7.04 4.78 6.47
CA ASN A 205 -6.17 5.37 5.46
C ASN A 205 -7.01 5.81 4.24
N ARG A 206 -6.40 6.59 3.36
CA ARG A 206 -7.13 7.21 2.26
C ARG A 206 -7.74 6.19 1.30
N ALA A 207 -6.96 5.19 0.89
CA ALA A 207 -7.43 4.14 0.00
C ALA A 207 -8.63 3.37 0.60
N SER A 208 -8.51 2.86 1.82
CA SER A 208 -9.62 2.12 2.47
C SER A 208 -10.84 3.01 2.74
N GLY A 209 -10.63 4.29 3.06
CA GLY A 209 -11.72 5.27 3.17
C GLY A 209 -12.51 5.42 1.86
N TYR A 210 -11.81 5.51 0.73
CA TYR A 210 -12.44 5.55 -0.60
C TYR A 210 -13.18 4.23 -0.90
N PHE A 211 -12.55 3.08 -0.70
CA PHE A 211 -13.15 1.78 -1.04
C PHE A 211 -14.41 1.46 -0.24
N PHE A 212 -14.39 1.68 1.08
CA PHE A 212 -15.59 1.49 1.91
C PHE A 212 -16.64 2.56 1.65
N GLY A 213 -16.21 3.77 1.26
CA GLY A 213 -17.10 4.83 0.79
C GLY A 213 -17.96 4.40 -0.40
N GLU A 214 -17.30 3.83 -1.42
CA GLU A 214 -17.97 3.30 -2.60
C GLU A 214 -18.81 2.06 -2.27
N LEU A 215 -18.26 1.10 -1.51
CA LEU A 215 -18.93 -0.15 -1.17
C LEU A 215 -20.24 0.07 -0.39
N PHE A 216 -20.22 1.00 0.57
CA PHE A 216 -21.37 1.29 1.43
C PHE A 216 -22.27 2.40 0.88
N ASN A 217 -21.84 3.08 -0.18
CA ASN A 217 -22.45 4.31 -0.66
C ASN A 217 -22.64 5.34 0.47
N GLU A 218 -21.63 5.43 1.34
CA GLU A 218 -21.60 6.28 2.55
C GLU A 218 -20.16 6.64 2.90
N THR A 219 -19.84 7.93 3.02
CA THR A 219 -18.46 8.38 3.31
C THR A 219 -18.08 8.09 4.77
N PRO A 220 -16.97 7.35 5.03
CA PRO A 220 -16.46 7.18 6.39
C PRO A 220 -16.08 8.52 7.03
N LYS A 221 -16.39 8.69 8.32
CA LYS A 221 -16.23 9.96 9.03
C LYS A 221 -14.78 10.36 9.29
N ASN A 222 -13.89 9.37 9.46
CA ASN A 222 -12.51 9.59 9.84
C ASN A 222 -11.58 8.98 8.78
N VAL A 223 -11.31 9.72 7.70
CA VAL A 223 -10.35 9.33 6.67
C VAL A 223 -9.12 10.22 6.77
N ARG A 224 -7.94 9.64 6.62
CA ARG A 224 -6.68 10.39 6.60
C ARG A 224 -6.70 11.48 5.52
N ASP A 225 -6.45 12.72 5.91
CA ASP A 225 -6.25 13.86 5.02
C ASP A 225 -4.95 13.73 4.19
N GLN A 226 -4.81 14.60 3.19
CA GLN A 226 -3.57 14.74 2.40
C GLN A 226 -2.44 15.34 3.23
#